data_AF-A0AAE0R3A1-F1
#
_entry.id   AF-A0AAE0R3A1-F1
#
_cell.length_a   1.000
_cell.length_b   1.000
_cell.length_c   1.000
_cell.angle_alpha   90.00
_cell.angle_beta   90.00
_cell.angle_gamma   90.00
#
_symmetry.space_group_name_H-M   'P 1'
#
loop_
_entity.id
_entity.type
_entity.pdbx_description
1 polymer ?
#
loop_
_entity_poly.entity_id
_entity_poly.type
_entity_poly.pdbx_seq_one_letter_code
_entity_poly.pdbx_strand_id
1 'polypeptide(L)'
;MIDHFREHLDKLFANGIGMLDNALTEAFELLNNFNETGRGSVCSQAIMLVTDGAVDMYDAIFDKYNSPDRKVRIFPYLIGRESAFADNLKWMACTNKGYFTQISTLADVQENVMEYLHVLSRPKVIDQEHDVVWTEAYIDNTVSSLEDSQGPVLMTTVAMPVFSTKNETVIRK
;
A
#
# COMPACT_ATOMS: atom_id res chain seq x y z
N MET A 1 3.88 9.49 15.25
CA MET A 1 2.66 9.12 14.48
C MET A 1 2.60 7.61 14.26
N ILE A 2 3.65 6.99 13.72
CA ILE A 2 3.73 5.52 13.56
C ILE A 2 3.62 4.79 14.90
N ASP A 3 4.28 5.29 15.95
CA ASP A 3 4.20 4.65 17.28
C ASP A 3 2.79 4.71 17.86
N HIS A 4 2.09 5.83 17.67
CA HIS A 4 0.70 5.97 18.10
C HIS A 4 -0.23 4.99 17.38
N PHE A 5 -0.03 4.76 16.08
CA PHE A 5 -0.78 3.76 15.34
C PHE A 5 -0.47 2.33 15.83
N ARG A 6 0.82 2.01 16.02
CA ARG A 6 1.26 0.70 16.53
C ARG A 6 0.67 0.37 17.90
N GLU A 7 0.65 1.33 18.83
CA GLU A 7 0.05 1.13 20.16
C GLU A 7 -1.44 0.76 20.13
N HIS A 8 -2.17 1.21 19.11
CA HIS A 8 -3.58 0.89 18.93
C HIS A 8 -3.78 -0.44 18.21
N LEU A 9 -2.85 -0.86 17.35
CA LEU A 9 -2.87 -2.18 16.72
C LEU A 9 -2.74 -3.32 17.74
N ASP A 10 -1.85 -3.17 18.73
CA ASP A 10 -1.63 -4.19 19.77
C ASP A 10 -2.86 -4.44 20.65
N LYS A 11 -3.83 -3.51 20.62
CA LYS A 11 -5.09 -3.58 21.38
C LYS A 11 -6.26 -4.08 20.56
N LEU A 12 -6.07 -4.35 19.26
CA LEU A 12 -7.12 -4.90 18.41
C LEU A 12 -7.33 -6.37 18.74
N PHE A 13 -8.52 -6.68 19.25
CA PHE A 13 -8.98 -8.06 19.41
C PHE A 13 -10.00 -8.37 18.32
N ALA A 14 -9.79 -9.46 17.60
CA ALA A 14 -10.77 -9.96 16.64
C ALA A 14 -12.04 -10.37 17.38
N ASN A 15 -13.17 -9.75 17.04
CA ASN A 15 -14.46 -10.04 17.64
C ASN A 15 -15.56 -9.96 16.58
N GLY A 16 -16.43 -10.98 16.54
CA GLY A 16 -17.56 -11.02 15.62
C GLY A 16 -17.22 -11.46 14.19
N ILE A 17 -18.14 -11.14 13.27
CA ILE A 17 -18.07 -11.47 11.84
C ILE A 17 -17.48 -10.26 11.09
N GLY A 18 -16.57 -10.51 10.14
CA GLY A 18 -16.01 -9.46 9.30
C GLY A 18 -17.07 -8.82 8.39
N MET A 19 -17.44 -7.58 8.69
CA MET A 19 -18.37 -6.77 7.89
C MET A 19 -17.59 -5.93 6.87
N LEU A 20 -17.16 -6.56 5.78
CA LEU A 20 -16.30 -5.91 4.78
C LEU A 20 -17.03 -4.82 3.98
N ASP A 21 -18.34 -4.94 3.82
CA ASP A 21 -19.21 -3.91 3.24
C ASP A 21 -19.14 -2.58 3.99
N ASN A 22 -19.31 -2.63 5.32
CA ASN A 22 -19.23 -1.45 6.17
C ASN A 22 -17.82 -0.87 6.19
N ALA A 23 -16.80 -1.73 6.32
CA ALA A 23 -15.41 -1.30 6.34
C ALA A 23 -14.99 -0.59 5.04
N LEU A 24 -15.37 -1.12 3.88
CA LEU A 24 -15.09 -0.49 2.59
C LEU A 24 -15.84 0.83 2.45
N THR A 25 -17.10 0.88 2.86
CA THR A 25 -17.92 2.11 2.82
C THR A 25 -17.29 3.22 3.66
N GLU A 26 -16.93 2.92 4.91
CA GLU A 26 -16.27 3.88 5.80
C GLU A 26 -14.91 4.34 5.24
N ALA A 27 -14.13 3.42 4.67
CA ALA A 27 -12.84 3.76 4.06
C ALA A 27 -12.99 4.76 2.90
N PHE A 28 -13.99 4.56 2.03
CA PHE A 28 -14.27 5.49 0.94
C PHE A 28 -14.78 6.85 1.44
N GLU A 29 -15.65 6.86 2.45
CA GLU A 29 -16.15 8.11 3.05
C GLU A 29 -15.03 8.90 3.72
N LEU A 30 -14.12 8.22 4.41
CA LEU A 30 -12.94 8.84 5.01
C LEU A 30 -12.05 9.46 3.94
N LEU A 31 -11.74 8.73 2.87
CA LEU A 31 -10.96 9.27 1.74
C LEU A 31 -11.65 10.48 1.09
N ASN A 32 -12.98 10.46 0.97
CA ASN A 32 -13.74 11.58 0.42
C ASN A 32 -13.67 12.82 1.32
N ASN A 33 -13.80 12.65 2.64
CA ASN A 33 -13.69 13.75 3.60
C ASN A 33 -12.29 14.42 3.54
N PHE A 34 -11.22 13.63 3.44
CA PHE A 34 -9.87 14.18 3.30
C PHE A 34 -9.66 14.90 1.96
N ASN A 35 -10.33 14.47 0.89
CA ASN A 35 -10.32 15.15 -0.40
C ASN A 35 -11.04 16.50 -0.33
N GLU A 36 -12.20 16.57 0.32
CA GLU A 36 -12.97 17.81 0.49
C GLU A 36 -12.27 18.82 1.42
N THR A 37 -11.66 18.35 2.50
CA THR A 37 -10.97 19.21 3.48
C THR A 37 -9.57 19.63 3.04
N GLY A 38 -9.00 18.99 2.02
CA GLY A 38 -7.63 19.24 1.56
C GLY A 38 -6.54 18.89 2.56
N ARG A 39 -6.87 18.14 3.62
CA ARG A 39 -5.94 17.74 4.70
C ARG A 39 -5.19 16.45 4.38
N GLY A 40 -5.57 15.74 3.32
CA GLY A 40 -4.91 14.51 2.86
C GLY A 40 -3.81 14.77 1.83
N SER A 41 -3.12 13.71 1.44
CA SER A 41 -2.24 13.74 0.27
C SER A 41 -3.10 13.81 -1.00
N VAL A 42 -2.93 14.87 -1.79
CA VAL A 42 -3.72 15.13 -3.01
C VAL A 42 -3.32 14.21 -4.18
N CYS A 43 -2.27 13.37 -4.00
CA CYS A 43 -1.64 12.63 -5.10
C CYS A 43 -2.25 11.24 -5.36
N SER A 44 -2.07 10.30 -4.44
CA SER A 44 -2.42 8.89 -4.63
C SER A 44 -3.25 8.39 -3.46
N GLN A 45 -4.45 7.92 -3.75
CA GLN A 45 -5.36 7.33 -2.77
C GLN A 45 -5.36 5.81 -2.94
N ALA A 46 -5.25 5.11 -1.82
CA ALA A 46 -5.28 3.66 -1.80
C ALA A 46 -5.96 3.14 -0.53
N ILE A 47 -6.57 1.97 -0.64
CA ILE A 47 -7.10 1.20 0.48
C ILE A 47 -6.35 -0.13 0.50
N MET A 48 -5.70 -0.43 1.63
CA MET A 48 -5.05 -1.72 1.87
C MET A 48 -5.97 -2.56 2.74
N LEU A 49 -6.47 -3.67 2.19
CA LEU A 49 -7.43 -4.55 2.88
C LEU A 49 -6.69 -5.78 3.38
N VAL A 50 -6.52 -5.93 4.69
CA VAL A 50 -5.90 -7.12 5.30
C VAL A 50 -7.01 -8.03 5.83
N THR A 51 -7.13 -9.24 5.28
CA THR A 51 -8.21 -10.17 5.63
C THR A 51 -7.80 -11.63 5.39
N ASP A 52 -8.45 -12.58 6.05
CA ASP A 52 -8.35 -14.01 5.80
C ASP A 52 -9.32 -14.50 4.70
N GLY A 53 -10.23 -13.65 4.22
CA GLY A 53 -11.11 -13.95 3.11
C GLY A 53 -12.22 -12.93 2.86
N ALA A 54 -12.83 -12.99 1.67
CA ALA A 54 -14.01 -12.22 1.32
C ALA A 54 -15.11 -13.15 0.77
N VAL A 55 -16.30 -13.05 1.35
CA VAL A 55 -17.47 -13.85 0.93
C VAL A 55 -18.05 -13.43 -0.42
N ASP A 56 -17.80 -12.18 -0.83
CA ASP A 56 -18.31 -11.58 -2.06
C ASP A 56 -17.28 -10.61 -2.67
N MET A 57 -17.55 -10.12 -3.88
CA MET A 57 -16.74 -9.17 -4.64
C MET A 57 -17.03 -7.70 -4.30
N TYR A 58 -18.16 -7.40 -3.64
CA TYR A 58 -18.57 -6.05 -3.23
C TYR A 58 -18.55 -5.02 -4.37
N ASP A 59 -18.85 -5.47 -5.59
CA ASP A 59 -18.86 -4.68 -6.83
C ASP A 59 -19.71 -3.41 -6.72
N ALA A 60 -20.89 -3.51 -6.10
CA ALA A 60 -21.80 -2.38 -5.89
C ALA A 60 -21.15 -1.20 -5.13
N ILE A 61 -20.24 -1.48 -4.19
CA ILE A 61 -19.53 -0.44 -3.43
C ILE A 61 -18.50 0.23 -4.35
N PHE A 62 -17.72 -0.56 -5.09
CA PHE A 62 -16.74 -0.01 -6.02
C PHE A 62 -17.39 0.79 -7.16
N ASP A 63 -18.55 0.35 -7.63
CA ASP A 63 -19.32 1.08 -8.64
C ASP A 63 -19.88 2.39 -8.09
N LYS A 64 -20.33 2.41 -6.83
CA LYS A 64 -20.83 3.63 -6.18
C LYS A 64 -19.74 4.66 -5.90
N TYR A 65 -18.58 4.22 -5.39
CA TYR A 65 -17.56 5.13 -4.84
C TYR A 65 -16.34 5.34 -5.75
N ASN A 66 -16.03 4.41 -6.65
CA ASN A 66 -14.79 4.43 -7.42
C ASN A 66 -15.00 4.40 -8.95
N SER A 67 -16.24 4.32 -9.44
CA SER A 67 -16.55 4.39 -10.88
C SER A 67 -16.74 5.83 -11.36
N PRO A 68 -16.43 6.17 -12.63
CA PRO A 68 -15.82 5.34 -13.67
C PRO A 68 -14.29 5.35 -13.67
N ASP A 69 -13.66 6.33 -13.04
CA ASP A 69 -12.22 6.60 -13.19
C ASP A 69 -11.33 5.64 -12.41
N ARG A 70 -11.86 4.98 -11.37
CA ARG A 70 -11.14 4.09 -10.45
C ARG A 70 -9.89 4.76 -9.89
N LYS A 71 -10.10 5.90 -9.23
CA LYS A 71 -9.05 6.77 -8.69
C LYS A 71 -8.37 6.16 -7.45
N VAL A 72 -9.15 5.49 -6.61
CA VAL A 72 -8.65 4.81 -5.41
C VAL A 72 -8.18 3.41 -5.79
N ARG A 73 -6.95 3.06 -5.42
CA ARG A 73 -6.38 1.72 -5.68
C ARG A 73 -6.62 0.78 -4.52
N ILE A 74 -7.00 -0.46 -4.80
CA ILE A 74 -7.35 -1.44 -3.76
C ILE A 74 -6.30 -2.55 -3.71
N PHE A 75 -5.63 -2.69 -2.57
CA PHE A 75 -4.58 -3.70 -2.32
C PHE A 75 -5.04 -4.70 -1.26
N PRO A 76 -5.69 -5.80 -1.66
CA PRO A 76 -6.07 -6.86 -0.75
C PRO A 76 -4.88 -7.78 -0.44
N TYR A 77 -4.66 -7.96 0.86
CA TYR A 77 -3.71 -8.89 1.47
C TYR A 77 -4.49 -10.03 2.12
N LEU A 78 -4.39 -11.21 1.51
CA LEU A 78 -4.95 -12.44 2.05
C LEU A 78 -3.98 -13.04 3.08
N ILE A 79 -4.40 -13.15 4.34
CA ILE A 79 -3.63 -13.79 5.40
C ILE A 79 -4.03 -15.27 5.49
N GLY A 80 -3.04 -16.14 5.41
CA GLY A 80 -3.24 -17.58 5.55
C GLY A 80 -3.11 -18.34 4.23
N ARG A 81 -3.28 -19.66 4.34
CA ARG A 81 -3.02 -20.62 3.25
C ARG A 81 -4.26 -21.01 2.47
N GLU A 82 -5.45 -20.63 2.94
CA GLU A 82 -6.71 -21.03 2.31
C GLU A 82 -7.00 -20.16 1.10
N SER A 83 -7.12 -20.81 -0.07
CA SER A 83 -7.31 -20.12 -1.36
C SER A 83 -8.77 -19.93 -1.75
N ALA A 84 -9.72 -20.50 -0.99
CA ALA A 84 -11.14 -20.51 -1.34
C ALA A 84 -11.74 -19.09 -1.50
N PHE A 85 -11.13 -18.10 -0.86
CA PHE A 85 -11.57 -16.70 -0.90
C PHE A 85 -10.63 -15.79 -1.71
N ALA A 86 -9.59 -16.34 -2.30
CA ALA A 86 -8.58 -15.58 -3.03
C ALA A 86 -9.14 -14.96 -4.32
N ASP A 87 -10.11 -15.60 -4.97
CA ASP A 87 -10.59 -15.17 -6.28
C ASP A 87 -11.43 -13.88 -6.18
N ASN A 88 -12.23 -13.73 -5.13
CA ASN A 88 -12.95 -12.48 -4.84
C ASN A 88 -11.96 -11.33 -4.58
N LEU A 89 -10.92 -11.59 -3.78
CA LEU A 89 -9.87 -10.60 -3.48
C LEU A 89 -9.06 -10.21 -4.72
N LYS A 90 -8.69 -11.19 -5.56
CA LYS A 90 -8.04 -10.93 -6.85
C LYS A 90 -8.91 -10.06 -7.74
N TRP A 91 -10.19 -10.37 -7.84
CA TRP A 91 -11.12 -9.58 -8.64
C TRP A 91 -11.19 -8.13 -8.15
N MET A 92 -11.29 -7.91 -6.83
CA MET A 92 -11.31 -6.56 -6.25
C MET A 92 -10.03 -5.76 -6.58
N ALA A 93 -8.86 -6.40 -6.52
CA ALA A 93 -7.59 -5.79 -6.89
C ALA A 93 -7.54 -5.42 -8.38
N CYS A 94 -7.85 -6.38 -9.26
CA CYS A 94 -7.79 -6.21 -10.71
C CYS A 94 -8.75 -5.13 -11.19
N THR A 95 -9.98 -5.12 -10.69
CA THR A 95 -10.98 -4.11 -11.04
C THR A 95 -10.49 -2.71 -10.64
N ASN A 96 -9.90 -2.55 -9.46
CA ASN A 96 -9.54 -1.23 -8.94
C ASN A 96 -8.06 -0.85 -9.10
N LYS A 97 -7.39 -1.29 -10.18
CA LYS A 97 -6.00 -0.90 -10.51
C LYS A 97 -4.99 -1.14 -9.37
N GLY A 98 -5.24 -2.14 -8.54
CA GLY A 98 -4.37 -2.50 -7.43
C GLY A 98 -3.59 -3.79 -7.69
N TYR A 99 -3.26 -4.50 -6.61
CA TYR A 99 -2.54 -5.77 -6.68
C TYR A 99 -2.94 -6.66 -5.52
N PHE A 100 -3.14 -7.95 -5.82
CA PHE A 100 -3.48 -8.96 -4.85
C PHE A 100 -2.22 -9.64 -4.34
N THR A 101 -2.13 -9.78 -3.03
CA THR A 101 -1.00 -10.42 -2.36
C THR A 101 -1.50 -11.43 -1.34
N GLN A 102 -0.87 -12.61 -1.30
CA GLN A 102 -1.16 -13.63 -0.30
C GLN A 102 0.03 -13.79 0.63
N ILE A 103 -0.20 -13.67 1.92
CA ILE A 103 0.79 -13.84 2.99
C ILE A 103 0.47 -15.14 3.70
N SER A 104 1.20 -16.20 3.33
CA SER A 104 1.02 -17.53 3.92
C SER A 104 1.82 -17.73 5.20
N THR A 105 2.99 -17.10 5.31
CA THR A 105 3.88 -17.21 6.47
C THR A 105 4.45 -15.86 6.90
N LEU A 106 4.89 -15.77 8.16
CA LEU A 106 5.52 -14.55 8.70
C LEU A 106 6.81 -14.19 7.95
N ALA A 107 7.52 -15.19 7.42
CA ALA A 107 8.73 -14.98 6.63
C ALA A 107 8.44 -14.25 5.31
N ASP A 108 7.23 -14.42 4.77
CA ASP A 108 6.85 -13.84 3.48
C ASP A 108 6.38 -12.38 3.60
N VAL A 109 6.20 -11.85 4.82
CA VAL A 109 5.61 -10.51 5.04
C VAL A 109 6.46 -9.40 4.46
N GLN A 110 7.78 -9.43 4.68
CA GLN A 110 8.66 -8.33 4.33
C GLN A 110 8.74 -8.09 2.81
N GLU A 111 8.75 -9.17 2.02
CA GLU A 111 8.81 -9.10 0.56
C GLU A 111 7.44 -8.74 -0.03
N ASN A 112 6.38 -9.43 0.41
CA ASN A 112 5.02 -9.26 -0.10
C ASN A 112 4.39 -7.91 0.22
N VAL A 113 4.72 -7.32 1.36
CA VAL A 113 4.21 -6.00 1.72
C VAL A 113 4.85 -4.91 0.86
N MET A 114 6.06 -5.09 0.32
CA MET A 114 6.73 -4.04 -0.46
C MET A 114 6.24 -3.94 -1.92
N GLU A 115 5.52 -4.95 -2.43
CA GLU A 115 5.03 -5.01 -3.81
C GLU A 115 4.07 -3.86 -4.20
N TYR A 116 3.35 -3.25 -3.24
CA TYR A 116 2.46 -2.12 -3.57
C TYR A 116 3.24 -0.93 -4.17
N LEU A 117 4.52 -0.76 -3.81
CA LEU A 117 5.38 0.30 -4.35
C LEU A 117 5.61 0.14 -5.86
N HIS A 118 5.75 -1.09 -6.35
CA HIS A 118 5.89 -1.37 -7.78
C HIS A 118 4.63 -0.98 -8.56
N VAL A 119 3.46 -1.04 -7.92
CA VAL A 119 2.19 -0.66 -8.56
C VAL A 119 2.01 0.86 -8.50
N LEU A 120 2.25 1.49 -7.35
CA LEU A 120 2.14 2.94 -7.17
C LEU A 120 3.14 3.72 -8.02
N SER A 121 4.32 3.17 -8.29
CA SER A 121 5.35 3.83 -9.10
C SER A 121 5.05 3.87 -10.61
N ARG A 122 4.17 3.01 -11.15
CA ARG A 122 3.93 2.90 -12.60
C ARG A 122 3.59 4.22 -13.30
N PRO A 123 2.70 5.09 -12.79
CA PRO A 123 2.42 6.37 -13.44
C PRO A 123 3.65 7.28 -13.52
N LYS A 124 4.50 7.30 -12.49
CA LYS A 124 5.73 8.11 -12.49
C LYS A 124 6.71 7.66 -13.57
N VAL A 125 6.79 6.35 -13.84
CA VAL A 125 7.58 5.79 -14.95
C VAL A 125 7.07 6.29 -16.31
N ILE A 126 5.74 6.30 -16.49
CA ILE A 126 5.09 6.69 -17.75
C ILE A 126 5.27 8.20 -18.00
N ASP A 127 5.12 9.01 -16.96
CA ASP A 127 5.24 10.47 -17.04
C ASP A 127 6.71 10.93 -17.16
N GLN A 128 7.67 10.00 -17.10
CA GLN A 128 9.11 10.27 -17.09
C GLN A 128 9.50 11.34 -16.06
N GLU A 129 8.82 11.32 -14.92
CA GLU A 129 9.01 12.29 -13.86
C GLU A 129 10.28 11.95 -13.08
N HIS A 130 11.31 12.77 -13.24
CA HIS A 130 12.61 12.58 -12.60
C HIS A 130 12.76 13.53 -11.41
N ASP A 131 11.87 13.38 -10.43
CA ASP A 131 11.92 14.18 -9.21
C ASP A 131 13.14 13.80 -8.38
N VAL A 132 13.98 14.79 -8.08
CA VAL A 132 15.05 14.65 -7.09
C VAL A 132 14.46 14.93 -5.71
N VAL A 133 14.50 13.93 -4.84
CA VAL A 133 13.92 14.01 -3.48
C VAL A 133 15.02 13.88 -2.44
N TRP A 134 14.98 14.75 -1.43
CA TRP A 134 15.84 14.68 -0.25
C TRP A 134 15.08 14.01 0.89
N THR A 135 15.70 13.06 1.58
CA THR A 135 15.13 12.46 2.78
C THR A 135 15.19 13.45 3.94
N GLU A 136 14.30 13.27 4.92
CA GLU A 136 14.51 13.87 6.24
C GLU A 136 15.85 13.38 6.84
N ALA A 137 16.38 14.16 7.78
CA ALA A 137 17.62 13.80 8.44
C ALA A 137 17.44 12.51 9.26
N TYR A 138 18.30 11.52 9.02
CA TYR A 138 18.33 10.27 9.76
C TYR A 138 19.74 10.01 10.29
N ILE A 139 19.84 9.14 11.30
CA ILE A 139 21.13 8.76 11.87
C ILE A 139 21.67 7.56 11.10
N ASP A 140 22.89 7.70 10.56
CA ASP A 140 23.59 6.58 9.95
C ASP A 140 24.34 5.77 11.01
N ASN A 141 23.81 4.57 11.29
CA ASN A 141 24.39 3.63 12.24
C ASN A 141 25.46 2.72 11.60
N THR A 142 25.69 2.81 10.28
CA THR A 142 26.69 2.00 9.60
C THR A 142 28.11 2.55 9.83
N VAL A 143 28.25 3.87 9.95
CA VAL A 143 29.54 4.54 10.21
C VAL A 143 30.08 4.23 11.61
N SER A 144 29.22 3.91 12.58
CA SER A 144 29.64 3.47 13.92
C SER A 144 30.34 2.10 13.96
N SER A 145 30.34 1.33 12.86
CA SER A 145 31.00 0.02 12.77
C SER A 145 32.34 0.04 12.02
N LEU A 146 32.66 1.16 11.37
CA LEU A 146 33.93 1.36 10.68
C LEU A 146 34.84 2.15 11.61
N GLU A 147 35.81 1.44 12.19
CA GLU A 147 36.97 1.90 12.96
C GLU A 147 37.31 3.40 12.89
N ASP A 148 36.54 4.25 13.58
CA ASP A 148 37.07 5.40 14.27
C ASP A 148 36.01 6.01 15.19
N SER A 149 36.49 6.75 16.17
CA SER A 149 35.79 7.26 17.36
C SER A 149 34.65 8.28 17.09
N GLN A 150 34.01 8.24 15.93
CA GLN A 150 32.94 9.17 15.54
C GLN A 150 31.59 8.53 15.83
N GLY A 151 30.88 9.11 16.80
CA GLY A 151 29.53 8.72 17.16
C GLY A 151 28.54 8.87 15.99
N PRO A 152 27.27 8.54 16.21
CA PRO A 152 26.26 8.52 15.15
C PRO A 152 26.17 9.88 14.45
N VAL A 153 26.24 9.89 13.12
CA VAL A 153 26.21 11.12 12.31
C VAL A 153 24.82 11.27 11.69
N LEU A 154 24.29 12.50 11.74
CA LEU A 154 23.07 12.86 11.02
C LEU A 154 23.37 13.02 9.53
N MET A 155 22.63 12.31 8.69
CA MET A 155 22.75 12.35 7.24
C MET A 155 21.39 12.64 6.59
N THR A 156 21.44 13.22 5.39
CA THR A 156 20.31 13.28 4.46
C THR A 156 20.77 12.64 3.16
N THR A 157 19.87 11.89 2.52
CA THR A 157 20.16 11.21 1.26
C THR A 157 19.33 11.83 0.16
N VAL A 158 19.95 11.99 -1.00
CA VAL A 158 19.28 12.41 -2.22
C VAL A 158 19.01 11.18 -3.09
N ALA A 159 17.78 11.05 -3.57
CA ALA A 159 17.37 9.95 -4.44
C ALA A 159 16.73 10.51 -5.73
N MET A 160 17.01 9.84 -6.84
CA MET A 160 16.41 10.11 -8.15
C MET A 160 15.97 8.76 -8.76
N PRO A 161 14.73 8.63 -9.25
CA PRO A 161 14.26 7.39 -9.84
C PRO A 161 14.97 7.12 -11.17
N VAL A 162 15.30 5.85 -11.41
CA VAL A 162 15.87 5.38 -12.69
C VAL A 162 14.87 4.42 -13.33
N PHE A 163 14.51 4.68 -14.58
CA PHE A 163 13.51 3.91 -15.30
C PHE A 163 14.13 3.00 -16.36
N SER A 164 13.58 1.79 -16.51
CA SER A 164 13.98 0.90 -17.60
C SER A 164 13.40 1.40 -18.93
N THR A 165 14.28 1.60 -19.92
CA THR A 165 13.91 2.02 -21.28
C THR A 165 13.68 0.84 -22.23
N LYS A 166 13.79 -0.39 -21.74
CA LYS A 166 13.52 -1.59 -22.54
C LYS A 166 12.01 -1.72 -22.79
N ASN A 167 11.61 -1.94 -24.05
CA ASN A 167 10.25 -2.29 -24.46
C ASN A 167 9.84 -3.72 -24.03
N GLU A 168 10.13 -4.09 -22.78
CA GLU A 168 9.84 -5.41 -22.19
C GLU A 168 8.67 -5.36 -21.19
N THR A 169 7.99 -4.21 -21.06
CA THR A 169 6.80 -4.07 -20.21
C THR A 169 5.60 -4.79 -20.83
N VAL A 170 5.63 -6.11 -20.78
CA VAL A 170 4.41 -6.91 -20.75
C VAL A 170 3.71 -6.51 -19.46
N ILE A 171 2.71 -5.64 -19.59
CA ILE A 171 1.75 -5.40 -18.52
C ILE A 171 1.17 -6.77 -18.19
N ARG A 172 1.66 -7.42 -17.12
CA ARG A 172 1.01 -8.60 -16.56
C ARG A 172 -0.38 -8.13 -16.13
N LYS A 173 -1.36 -8.43 -16.98
CA LYS A 173 -2.79 -8.30 -16.69
C LYS A 173 -3.16 -9.23 -15.56
#